data_AF-A0A349QM35-F1
#
_entry.id   AF-A0A349QM35-F1
#
_cell.length_a   1.000
_cell.length_b   1.000
_cell.length_c   1.000
_cell.angle_alpha   90.00
_cell.angle_beta   90.00
_cell.angle_gamma   90.00
#
_symmetry.space_group_name_H-M   'P 1'
#
loop_
_entity.id
_entity.type
_entity.pdbx_description
1 polymer ?
#
loop_
_entity_poly.entity_id
_entity_poly.type
_entity_poly.pdbx_seq_one_letter_code
_entity_poly.pdbx_strand_id
1 'polypeptide(L)'
;ESSMHPLLTRHLIEMVQDAAINTNHAQLIFTTHDTGLLDLTLLRRDQIWFAEKDEKTMQTDIYALTEFSPRKGENIAKGYLQGRYGAIPFIGGNAVWAE
;
A
#
# COMPACT_ATOMS: atom_id res chain seq x y z
N GLU A 1 6.01 7.10 10.09
CA GLU A 1 4.62 7.53 10.37
C GLU A 1 4.38 7.52 11.86
N SER A 2 4.18 8.67 12.49
CA SER A 2 3.80 8.68 13.91
C SER A 2 3.23 10.02 14.38
N SER A 3 3.29 11.08 13.56
CA SER A 3 2.87 12.43 13.98
C SER A 3 1.67 13.01 13.24
N MET A 4 1.22 12.40 12.13
CA MET A 4 0.04 12.87 11.39
C MET A 4 -1.15 11.93 11.58
N HIS A 5 -2.32 12.53 11.77
CA HIS A 5 -3.59 11.79 11.79
C HIS A 5 -3.90 11.24 10.38
N PRO A 6 -4.39 9.99 10.23
CA PRO A 6 -4.67 9.37 8.93
C PRO A 6 -5.51 10.24 7.99
N LEU A 7 -6.53 10.93 8.52
CA LEU A 7 -7.36 11.86 7.75
C LEU A 7 -6.58 13.05 7.17
N LEU A 8 -5.56 13.55 7.88
CA LEU A 8 -4.72 14.64 7.37
C LEU A 8 -3.81 14.14 6.25
N THR A 9 -3.23 12.95 6.40
CA THR A 9 -2.44 12.31 5.34
C THR A 9 -3.28 12.07 4.09
N ARG A 10 -4.50 11.55 4.27
CA ARG A 10 -5.46 11.38 3.17
C ARG A 10 -5.76 12.70 2.46
N HIS A 11 -6.08 13.75 3.24
CA HIS A 11 -6.39 15.06 2.67
C HIS A 11 -5.21 15.66 1.90
N LEU A 12 -3.98 15.48 2.38
CA LEU A 12 -2.77 15.87 1.65
C LEU A 12 -2.67 15.18 0.29
N ILE A 13 -2.91 13.87 0.25
CA ILE A 13 -2.89 13.09 -1.00
C ILE A 13 -3.99 13.57 -1.95
N GLU A 14 -5.19 13.85 -1.45
CA GLU A 14 -6.30 14.40 -2.24
C GLU A 14 -5.93 15.76 -2.86
N MET A 15 -5.31 16.67 -2.09
CA MET A 15 -4.84 17.97 -2.60
C MET A 15 -3.80 17.83 -3.72
N VAL A 16 -2.88 16.86 -3.62
CA VAL A 16 -1.87 16.64 -4.68
C VAL A 16 -2.49 16.04 -5.95
N GLN A 17 -3.58 15.28 -5.82
CA GLN A 17 -4.27 14.70 -6.98
C GLN A 17 -5.30 15.64 -7.62
N ASP A 18 -5.73 16.68 -6.91
CA ASP A 18 -6.65 17.68 -7.44
C ASP A 18 -5.94 18.59 -8.46
N ALA A 19 -6.38 18.54 -9.71
CA ALA A 19 -5.84 19.36 -10.79
C ALA A 19 -6.08 20.87 -10.62
N ALA A 20 -7.08 21.26 -9.81
CA ALA A 20 -7.35 22.66 -9.48
C ALA A 20 -6.38 23.20 -8.42
N ILE A 21 -5.84 22.32 -7.55
CA ILE A 21 -4.89 22.68 -6.49
C ILE A 21 -3.45 22.47 -6.98
N ASN A 22 -3.15 21.31 -7.55
CA ASN A 22 -1.83 20.94 -8.07
C ASN A 22 -1.63 21.39 -9.53
N THR A 23 -1.69 22.70 -9.77
CA THR A 23 -1.57 23.30 -11.11
C THR A 23 -0.19 23.13 -11.73
N ASN A 24 0.83 22.81 -10.93
CA ASN A 24 2.21 22.64 -11.36
C ASN A 24 2.57 21.16 -11.59
N HIS A 25 1.62 20.24 -11.49
CA HIS A 25 1.82 18.80 -11.69
C HIS A 25 2.92 18.21 -10.80
N ALA A 26 2.99 18.65 -9.55
CA ALA A 26 3.91 18.10 -8.56
C ALA A 26 3.62 16.61 -8.34
N GLN A 27 4.67 15.83 -8.11
CA GLN A 27 4.57 14.40 -7.80
C GLN A 27 4.86 14.17 -6.31
N LEU A 28 4.01 13.35 -5.67
CA LEU A 28 4.20 12.90 -4.30
C LEU A 28 4.56 11.41 -4.31
N ILE A 29 5.77 11.10 -3.83
CA ILE A 29 6.24 9.73 -3.61
C ILE A 29 6.46 9.56 -2.11
N PHE A 30 5.83 8.54 -1.52
CA PHE A 30 5.89 8.30 -0.08
C PHE A 30 5.77 6.81 0.23
N THR A 31 6.21 6.43 1.43
CA THR A 31 6.03 5.08 2.00
C THR A 31 5.21 5.19 3.28
N THR A 32 4.42 4.15 3.57
CA THR A 32 3.44 4.14 4.65
C THR A 32 3.17 2.70 5.11
N HIS A 33 2.86 2.54 6.40
CA HIS A 33 2.26 1.35 7.01
C HIS A 33 0.75 1.54 7.27
N ASP A 34 0.19 2.72 6.99
CA ASP A 34 -1.24 3.00 7.10
C ASP A 34 -2.02 2.30 5.98
N THR A 35 -2.57 1.14 6.32
CA THR A 35 -3.43 0.35 5.42
C THR A 35 -4.70 1.09 4.99
N GLY A 36 -5.11 2.16 5.68
CA GLY A 36 -6.25 3.00 5.29
C GLY A 36 -6.05 3.73 3.97
N LEU A 37 -4.81 3.85 3.50
CA LEU A 37 -4.47 4.45 2.20
C LEU A 37 -4.55 3.44 1.03
N LEU A 38 -4.72 2.14 1.31
CA LEU A 38 -4.94 1.09 0.30
C LEU A 38 -6.40 1.10 -0.20
N ASP A 39 -6.79 2.22 -0.80
CA ASP A 39 -8.14 2.54 -1.24
C ASP A 39 -8.14 2.93 -2.72
N LEU A 40 -8.82 2.14 -3.55
CA LEU A 40 -8.91 2.39 -5.00
C LEU A 40 -9.77 3.60 -5.39
N THR A 41 -10.50 4.19 -4.43
CA THR A 41 -11.17 5.48 -4.63
C THR A 41 -10.23 6.66 -4.40
N LEU A 42 -9.12 6.44 -3.69
CA LEU A 42 -8.09 7.44 -3.43
C LEU A 42 -6.92 7.31 -4.42
N LEU A 43 -6.38 6.11 -4.59
CA LEU A 43 -5.20 5.84 -5.42
C LEU A 43 -5.56 4.86 -6.55
N ARG A 44 -5.02 5.09 -7.75
CA ARG A 44 -5.14 4.11 -8.83
C ARG A 44 -4.25 2.90 -8.56
N ARG A 45 -4.57 1.78 -9.22
CA ARG A 45 -3.83 0.51 -9.08
C ARG A 45 -2.34 0.62 -9.41
N ASP A 46 -1.98 1.45 -10.39
CA ASP A 46 -0.60 1.71 -10.82
C ASP A 46 0.20 2.58 -9.83
N GLN A 47 -0.49 3.24 -8.89
CA GLN A 47 0.13 4.11 -7.88
C GLN A 47 0.41 3.38 -6.56
N ILE A 48 -0.02 2.11 -6.43
CA ILE A 48 0.17 1.30 -5.22
C ILE A 48 1.25 0.27 -5.46
N TRP A 49 2.29 0.33 -4.63
CA TRP A 49 3.46 -0.56 -4.67
C TRP A 49 3.67 -1.17 -3.29
N PHE A 50 4.05 -2.44 -3.27
CA PHE A 50 4.39 -3.18 -2.07
C PHE A 50 5.89 -3.40 -2.01
N ALA A 51 6.43 -3.42 -0.80
CA ALA A 51 7.83 -3.74 -0.55
C ALA A 51 7.89 -4.91 0.42
N GLU A 52 8.54 -6.00 0.00
CA GLU A 52 8.67 -7.23 0.76
C GLU A 52 10.15 -7.58 0.91
N LYS A 53 10.53 -8.07 2.09
CA LYS A 53 11.89 -8.51 2.36
C LYS A 53 11.95 -10.03 2.20
N ASP A 54 12.82 -10.51 1.31
CA ASP A 54 13.15 -11.93 1.24
C ASP A 54 14.00 -12.30 2.48
N GLU A 55 13.50 -13.22 3.30
CA GLU A 55 14.19 -13.63 4.53
C GLU A 55 15.42 -14.52 4.29
N LYS A 56 15.57 -15.11 3.11
CA LYS A 56 16.74 -15.93 2.73
C LYS A 56 17.86 -15.08 2.13
N THR A 57 17.50 -14.20 1.19
CA THR A 57 18.49 -13.40 0.45
C THR A 57 18.72 -12.02 1.08
N MET A 58 17.83 -11.59 1.98
CA MET A 58 17.81 -10.27 2.63
C MET A 58 17.60 -9.11 1.63
N GLN A 59 17.14 -9.40 0.42
CA GLN A 59 16.81 -8.40 -0.60
C GLN A 59 15.40 -7.85 -0.37
N THR A 60 15.17 -6.61 -0.81
CA THR A 60 13.84 -6.02 -0.86
C THR A 60 13.30 -6.13 -2.28
N ASP A 61 12.22 -6.88 -2.45
CA ASP A 61 11.46 -6.93 -3.67
C ASP A 61 10.38 -5.86 -3.63
N ILE A 62 10.26 -5.10 -4.72
CA ILE A 62 9.23 -4.07 -4.88
C ILE A 62 8.41 -4.42 -6.11
N TYR A 63 7.10 -4.54 -5.93
CA TYR A 63 6.18 -4.94 -6.98
C TYR A 63 4.87 -4.16 -6.89
N ALA A 64 4.22 -3.96 -8.04
CA ALA A 64 3.03 -3.13 -8.12
C ALA A 64 1.75 -3.92 -7.87
N LEU A 65 0.70 -3.26 -7.37
CA LEU A 65 -0.64 -3.88 -7.26
C LEU A 65 -1.19 -4.31 -8.63
N THR A 66 -0.70 -3.71 -9.72
CA THR A 66 -1.05 -4.09 -11.10
C THR A 66 -0.60 -5.49 -11.48
N GLU A 67 0.40 -6.07 -10.80
CA GLU A 67 0.84 -7.45 -11.01
C GLU A 67 -0.18 -8.47 -10.49
N PHE A 68 -1.12 -8.01 -9.65
CA PHE A 68 -2.24 -8.81 -9.16
C PHE A 68 -3.51 -8.52 -9.95
N SER A 69 -4.46 -9.46 -9.92
CA SER A 69 -5.80 -9.31 -10.52
C SER A 69 -6.90 -9.30 -9.45
N PRO A 70 -7.01 -8.26 -8.60
CA PRO A 70 -8.11 -8.12 -7.66
C PRO A 70 -9.45 -7.96 -8.40
N ARG A 71 -10.53 -8.45 -7.79
CA ARG A 71 -11.87 -8.32 -8.39
C ARG A 71 -12.31 -6.86 -8.36
N LYS A 72 -13.18 -6.48 -9.30
CA LYS A 72 -13.78 -5.13 -9.32
C LYS A 72 -14.57 -4.91 -8.01
N GLY A 73 -14.26 -3.84 -7.29
CA GLY A 73 -14.88 -3.53 -6.00
C GLY A 73 -14.32 -4.31 -4.80
N GLU A 74 -13.22 -5.05 -4.97
CA GLU A 74 -12.53 -5.69 -3.86
C GLU A 74 -11.93 -4.64 -2.91
N ASN A 75 -12.02 -4.89 -1.60
CA ASN A 75 -11.36 -4.08 -0.60
C ASN A 75 -9.87 -4.47 -0.53
N ILE A 76 -9.01 -3.63 -1.12
CA ILE A 76 -7.57 -3.88 -1.22
C ILE A 76 -6.90 -3.90 0.16
N ALA A 77 -7.23 -2.95 1.05
CA ALA A 77 -6.72 -2.95 2.41
C ALA A 77 -6.99 -4.28 3.15
N LYS A 78 -8.22 -4.80 3.03
CA LYS A 78 -8.58 -6.10 3.61
C LYS A 78 -7.80 -7.25 2.96
N GLY A 79 -7.65 -7.26 1.63
CA GLY A 79 -6.87 -8.28 0.92
C GLY A 79 -5.38 -8.26 1.33
N TYR A 80 -4.81 -7.07 1.52
CA TYR A 80 -3.44 -6.89 2.03
C TYR A 80 -3.29 -7.47 3.44
N LEU A 81 -4.20 -7.12 4.37
CA LEU A 81 -4.19 -7.66 5.73
C LEU A 81 -4.40 -9.18 5.80
N GLN A 82 -5.00 -9.78 4.77
CA GLN A 82 -5.14 -11.23 4.61
C GLN A 82 -3.92 -11.90 3.97
N GLY A 83 -2.88 -11.13 3.60
CA GLY A 83 -1.66 -11.62 2.98
C GLY A 83 -1.74 -11.90 1.49
N ARG A 84 -2.85 -11.52 0.82
CA ARG A 84 -3.07 -11.84 -0.60
C ARG A 84 -2.05 -11.18 -1.53
N TYR A 85 -1.49 -10.05 -1.12
CA TYR A 85 -0.53 -9.29 -1.89
C TYR A 85 0.88 -9.38 -1.31
N GLY A 86 1.17 -10.34 -0.42
CA GLY A 86 2.46 -10.41 0.27
C GLY A 86 2.74 -9.17 1.12
N ALA A 87 4.02 -8.84 1.32
CA ALA A 87 4.49 -7.65 2.04
C ALA A 87 3.87 -7.47 3.45
N ILE A 88 3.43 -8.56 4.06
CA ILE A 88 2.96 -8.62 5.45
C ILE A 88 4.09 -9.16 6.34
N PRO A 89 4.33 -8.57 7.52
CA PRO A 89 5.43 -9.01 8.37
C PRO A 89 5.17 -10.43 8.92
N PHE A 90 6.20 -11.27 8.90
CA PHE A 90 6.17 -12.53 9.61
C PHE A 90 6.35 -12.29 11.12
N ILE A 91 5.24 -12.30 11.86
CA ILE A 91 5.26 -12.24 13.32
C ILE A 91 5.49 -13.67 13.83
N GLY A 92 6.75 -14.07 13.96
CA GLY A 92 7.12 -15.42 14.38
C GLY A 92 6.51 -15.83 15.71
N GLY A 93 5.84 -16.98 15.73
CA GLY A 93 5.29 -17.63 16.92
C GLY A 93 4.59 -18.93 16.55
N ASN A 94 5.25 -20.08 16.76
CA ASN A 94 4.78 -21.48 16.78
C ASN A 94 3.58 -21.93 15.91
N ALA A 95 3.21 -21.23 14.84
CA ALA A 95 2.30 -21.75 13.84
C ALA A 95 3.12 -22.52 12.81
N VAL A 96 3.14 -23.83 12.98
CA VAL A 96 3.60 -24.78 11.96
C VAL A 96 2.59 -24.71 10.81
N TRP A 97 2.87 -23.89 9.80
CA TRP A 97 2.11 -23.92 8.56
C TRP A 97 2.63 -25.10 7.75
N ALA A 98 1.87 -26.20 7.76
CA ALA A 98 2.12 -27.34 6.89
C ALA A 98 1.84 -26.94 5.44
N GLU A 99 2.75 -27.37 4.57
CA GLU A 99 2.79 -27.20 3.12
C GLU A 99 1.49 -27.62 2.40
#